data_AF-A0A1L3LH76-F1
#
_entry.id   AF-A0A1L3LH76-F1
#
_cell.length_a   1.000
_cell.length_b   1.000
_cell.length_c   1.000
_cell.angle_alpha   90.00
_cell.angle_beta   90.00
_cell.angle_gamma   90.00
#
_symmetry.space_group_name_H-M   'P 1'
#
loop_
_entity.id
_entity.type
_entity.pdbx_description
1 polymer ?
#
loop_
_entity_poly.entity_id
_entity_poly.type
_entity_poly.pdbx_seq_one_letter_code
_entity_poly.pdbx_strand_id
1 'polypeptide(L)'
;MSTKAKASKASQRGSRHLLRRLLGDRRGGTAIEFGILALPFFIVVFASIETFVAFAGEQLLANATDTLARKIRTGEITFNQGKSTDMDQAEFRQAFCDEIAILMTCSATEVDEPEKLYLDVREVADPSEFPVAVPRVDSAASSDLDTSGFQFSPGAGKDFTMVRAYYRWQVITDLVRPYVTNLRPAGSSMPHDYLMVATATFRNEDY
;
A
#
# COMPACT_ATOMS: atom_id res chain seq x y z
N MET A 1 52.02 66.42 23.27
CA MET A 1 51.71 65.87 24.61
C MET A 1 50.58 64.86 24.46
N SER A 2 50.77 63.68 25.03
CA SER A 2 49.92 62.50 24.89
C SER A 2 48.74 62.53 25.87
N THR A 3 47.53 62.19 25.44
CA THR A 3 46.42 61.86 26.34
C THR A 3 45.71 60.57 25.89
N LYS A 4 45.63 59.65 26.85
CA LYS A 4 45.11 58.27 26.82
C LYS A 4 43.65 58.18 26.39
N ALA A 5 43.33 57.16 25.59
CA ALA A 5 41.98 56.60 25.52
C ALA A 5 41.83 55.44 26.51
N LYS A 6 40.84 55.54 27.41
CA LYS A 6 40.54 54.58 28.48
C LYS A 6 39.52 53.57 27.95
N ALA A 7 39.87 52.28 27.91
CA ALA A 7 38.99 51.20 27.46
C ALA A 7 37.81 50.97 28.43
N SER A 8 36.58 50.94 27.91
CA SER A 8 35.35 50.67 28.65
C SER A 8 35.02 49.17 28.65
N LYS A 9 35.09 48.54 29.83
CA LYS A 9 34.62 47.17 30.09
C LYS A 9 33.16 47.22 30.56
N ALA A 10 32.18 47.14 29.65
CA ALA A 10 30.76 47.21 30.03
C ALA A 10 29.83 46.15 29.43
N SER A 11 30.33 45.14 28.69
CA SER A 11 29.46 44.19 27.96
C SER A 11 29.38 42.76 28.56
N GLN A 12 30.23 42.37 29.51
CA GLN A 12 30.30 40.97 29.97
C GLN A 12 29.31 40.54 31.08
N ARG A 13 28.57 41.46 31.70
CA ARG A 13 27.68 41.14 32.85
C ARG A 13 26.26 40.67 32.45
N GLY A 14 25.71 41.14 31.32
CA GLY A 14 24.36 40.78 30.88
C GLY A 14 24.24 39.35 30.34
N SER A 15 25.21 38.90 29.53
CA SER A 15 25.23 37.56 28.92
C SER A 15 25.31 36.43 29.95
N ARG A 16 26.10 36.61 31.02
CA ARG A 16 26.23 35.61 32.11
C ARG A 16 24.95 35.45 32.93
N HIS A 17 24.15 36.50 33.07
CA HIS A 17 22.89 36.46 33.80
C HIS A 17 21.79 35.74 33.01
N LEU A 18 21.76 35.91 31.68
CA LEU A 18 20.83 35.20 30.79
C LEU A 18 21.13 33.70 30.74
N LEU A 19 22.39 33.30 30.61
CA LEU A 19 22.81 31.89 30.66
C LEU A 19 22.49 31.22 31.99
N ARG A 20 22.70 31.92 33.12
CA ARG A 20 22.38 31.39 34.45
C ARG A 20 20.87 31.27 34.69
N ARG A 21 20.07 32.13 34.04
CA ARG A 21 18.60 32.06 34.08
C ARG A 21 18.06 30.91 33.22
N LEU A 22 18.67 30.63 32.07
CA LEU A 22 18.36 29.45 31.25
C LEU A 22 18.76 28.13 31.93
N LEU A 23 19.93 28.09 32.59
CA LEU A 23 20.40 26.92 33.34
C LEU A 23 19.60 26.63 34.62
N GLY A 24 18.88 27.62 35.15
CA GLY A 24 18.00 27.48 36.31
C GLY A 24 16.53 27.21 35.97
N ASP A 25 16.17 27.19 34.68
CA ASP A 25 14.77 27.07 34.27
C ASP A 25 14.31 25.61 34.19
N ARG A 26 13.73 25.13 35.30
CA ARG A 26 13.17 23.78 35.42
C ARG A 26 11.99 23.52 34.48
N ARG A 27 11.37 24.59 33.92
CA ARG A 27 10.28 24.47 32.94
C ARG A 27 10.76 23.91 31.61
N GLY A 28 12.02 24.17 31.23
CA GLY A 28 12.66 23.57 30.07
C GLY A 28 12.88 22.07 30.24
N GLY A 29 13.27 21.63 31.44
CA GLY A 29 13.39 20.20 31.78
C GLY A 29 12.05 19.47 31.68
N THR A 30 10.98 20.01 32.27
CA THR A 30 9.64 19.42 32.16
C THR A 30 9.09 19.39 30.73
N ALA A 31 9.45 20.38 29.89
CA ALA A 31 9.07 20.38 28.48
C ALA A 31 9.80 19.28 27.69
N ILE A 32 11.07 19.02 28.00
CA ILE A 32 11.85 17.94 27.38
C ILE A 32 11.35 16.57 27.82
N GLU A 33 11.05 16.39 29.11
CA GLU A 33 10.47 15.15 29.65
C GLU A 33 9.14 14.80 28.97
N PHE A 34 8.26 15.79 28.79
CA PHE A 34 7.01 15.60 28.06
C PHE A 34 7.25 15.34 26.56
N GLY A 35 8.20 16.03 25.92
CA GLY A 35 8.55 15.81 24.52
C GLY A 35 9.09 14.39 24.25
N ILE A 36 9.90 13.85 25.15
CA ILE A 36 10.43 12.48 25.06
C ILE A 36 9.32 11.44 25.17
N LEU A 37 8.26 11.69 25.94
CA LEU A 37 7.10 10.79 26.05
C LEU A 37 6.09 10.98 24.91
N ALA A 38 5.95 12.20 24.39
CA ALA A 38 5.03 12.51 23.30
C ALA A 38 5.46 11.82 21.99
N LEU A 39 6.76 11.77 21.70
CA LEU A 39 7.29 11.15 20.48
C LEU A 39 6.88 9.67 20.29
N PRO A 40 7.15 8.75 21.23
CA PRO A 40 6.73 7.35 21.11
C PRO A 40 5.20 7.20 21.12
N PHE A 41 4.48 8.06 21.84
CA PHE A 41 3.01 8.06 21.82
C PHE A 41 2.47 8.35 20.42
N PHE A 42 2.95 9.39 19.75
CA PHE A 42 2.50 9.71 18.39
C PHE A 42 2.89 8.64 17.37
N ILE A 43 4.05 7.98 17.53
CA ILE A 43 4.42 6.84 16.69
C ILE A 43 3.35 5.73 16.78
N VAL A 44 2.92 5.37 18.00
CA VAL A 44 1.89 4.34 18.18
C VAL A 44 0.55 4.78 17.62
N VAL A 45 0.17 6.04 17.80
CA VAL A 45 -1.09 6.59 17.24
C VAL A 45 -1.08 6.54 15.71
N PHE A 46 -0.01 7.01 15.07
CA PHE A 46 0.11 6.95 13.61
C PHE A 46 0.17 5.52 13.08
N ALA A 47 0.91 4.63 13.74
CA ALA A 47 0.94 3.21 13.38
C ALA A 47 -0.45 2.55 13.48
N SER A 48 -1.24 2.93 14.49
CA SER A 48 -2.62 2.44 14.65
C SER A 48 -3.51 2.96 13.51
N ILE A 49 -3.48 4.26 13.21
CA ILE A 49 -4.25 4.86 12.12
C ILE A 49 -3.86 4.24 10.77
N GLU A 50 -2.57 4.10 10.49
CA GLU A 50 -2.05 3.47 9.27
C GLU A 50 -2.58 2.05 9.11
N THR A 51 -2.57 1.28 10.20
CA THR A 51 -3.06 -0.10 10.23
C THR A 51 -4.56 -0.16 9.95
N PHE A 52 -5.35 0.75 10.53
CA PHE A 52 -6.79 0.85 10.22
C PHE A 52 -7.04 1.17 8.75
N VAL A 53 -6.28 2.11 8.17
CA VAL A 53 -6.43 2.48 6.75
C VAL A 53 -6.01 1.32 5.84
N ALA A 54 -4.91 0.63 6.15
CA ALA A 54 -4.48 -0.55 5.39
C ALA A 54 -5.54 -1.66 5.43
N PHE A 55 -6.10 -1.98 6.60
CA PHE A 55 -7.19 -2.95 6.69
C PHE A 55 -8.44 -2.51 5.92
N ALA A 56 -8.80 -1.23 5.96
CA ALA A 56 -9.91 -0.73 5.15
C ALA A 56 -9.64 -0.90 3.65
N GLY A 57 -8.40 -0.65 3.20
CA GLY A 57 -7.96 -0.90 1.83
C GLY A 57 -8.05 -2.37 1.42
N GLU A 58 -7.64 -3.31 2.30
CA GLU A 58 -7.78 -4.75 2.06
C GLU A 58 -9.25 -5.16 1.91
N GLN A 59 -10.13 -4.65 2.76
CA GLN A 59 -11.57 -4.94 2.66
C GLN A 59 -12.17 -4.36 1.38
N LEU A 60 -11.73 -3.18 0.94
CA LEU A 60 -12.14 -2.62 -0.33
C LEU A 60 -11.68 -3.48 -1.51
N LEU A 61 -10.42 -3.91 -1.51
CA LEU A 61 -9.87 -4.79 -2.55
C LEU A 61 -10.62 -6.13 -2.61
N ALA A 62 -10.91 -6.73 -1.46
CA ALA A 62 -11.70 -7.96 -1.37
C ALA A 62 -13.11 -7.75 -1.91
N ASN A 63 -13.77 -6.64 -1.55
CA ASN A 63 -15.11 -6.31 -2.02
C ASN A 63 -15.17 -6.07 -3.54
N ALA A 64 -14.19 -5.35 -4.10
CA ALA A 64 -14.08 -5.13 -5.54
C ALA A 64 -13.87 -6.46 -6.29
N THR A 65 -12.99 -7.31 -5.75
CA THR A 65 -12.74 -8.66 -6.28
C THR A 65 -14.02 -9.50 -6.30
N ASP A 66 -14.76 -9.54 -5.19
CA ASP A 66 -16.02 -10.28 -5.08
C ASP A 66 -17.12 -9.72 -6.01
N THR A 67 -17.19 -8.40 -6.15
CA THR A 67 -18.17 -7.73 -6.99
C THR A 67 -17.95 -8.08 -8.47
N LEU A 68 -16.72 -7.97 -8.95
CA LEU A 68 -16.38 -8.32 -10.34
C LEU A 68 -16.41 -9.82 -10.58
N ALA A 69 -15.99 -10.63 -9.60
CA ALA A 69 -16.14 -12.08 -9.64
C ALA A 69 -17.62 -12.48 -9.78
N ARG A 70 -18.54 -11.79 -9.09
CA ARG A 70 -19.98 -12.03 -9.26
C ARG A 70 -20.46 -11.69 -10.66
N LYS A 71 -20.04 -10.56 -11.23
CA LYS A 71 -20.42 -10.18 -12.60
C LYS A 71 -19.92 -11.20 -13.63
N ILE A 72 -18.72 -11.75 -13.45
CA ILE A 72 -18.23 -12.87 -14.29
C ILE A 72 -19.09 -14.12 -14.08
N ARG A 73 -19.38 -14.47 -12.83
CA ARG A 73 -20.16 -15.67 -12.48
C ARG A 73 -21.54 -15.69 -13.12
N THR A 74 -22.22 -14.55 -13.16
CA THR A 74 -23.58 -14.40 -13.71
C THR A 74 -23.61 -14.11 -15.20
N GLY A 75 -22.45 -13.95 -15.85
CA GLY A 75 -22.37 -13.61 -17.27
C GLY A 75 -22.66 -12.15 -17.60
N GLU A 76 -22.69 -11.26 -16.61
CA GLU A 76 -22.70 -9.80 -16.86
C GLU A 76 -21.38 -9.30 -17.45
N ILE A 77 -20.28 -10.03 -17.18
CA ILE A 77 -18.98 -9.88 -17.81
C ILE A 77 -18.62 -11.21 -18.46
N THR A 78 -18.41 -11.20 -19.77
CA THR A 78 -17.95 -12.36 -20.54
C THR A 78 -16.67 -12.02 -21.29
N PHE A 79 -16.03 -13.01 -21.91
CA PHE A 79 -14.82 -12.79 -22.70
C PHE A 79 -14.82 -13.70 -23.92
N ASN A 80 -14.66 -13.11 -25.11
CA ASN A 80 -14.59 -13.82 -26.39
C ASN A 80 -15.76 -14.79 -26.66
N GLN A 81 -16.98 -14.45 -26.23
CA GLN A 81 -18.18 -15.25 -26.48
C GLN A 81 -19.08 -14.67 -27.59
N GLY A 82 -18.73 -13.51 -28.15
CA GLY A 82 -19.55 -12.77 -29.10
C GLY A 82 -20.80 -12.16 -28.46
N LYS A 83 -20.81 -12.00 -27.14
CA LYS A 83 -21.94 -11.44 -26.37
C LYS A 83 -21.73 -9.93 -26.18
N SER A 84 -22.80 -9.17 -25.99
CA SER A 84 -22.71 -7.73 -25.69
C SER A 84 -22.09 -7.43 -24.32
N THR A 85 -21.97 -8.44 -23.47
CA THR A 85 -21.32 -8.43 -22.15
C THR A 85 -19.83 -8.73 -22.23
N ASP A 86 -19.29 -8.99 -23.44
CA ASP A 86 -17.87 -9.24 -23.59
C ASP A 86 -17.08 -7.99 -23.20
N MET A 87 -16.12 -8.18 -22.30
CA MET A 87 -15.15 -7.16 -21.94
C MET A 87 -13.75 -7.67 -22.24
N ASP A 88 -12.89 -6.82 -22.78
CA ASP A 88 -11.47 -7.11 -22.89
C ASP A 88 -10.72 -6.87 -21.56
N GLN A 89 -9.41 -7.15 -21.55
CA GLN A 89 -8.58 -7.00 -20.36
C GLN A 89 -8.49 -5.55 -19.87
N ALA A 90 -8.48 -4.58 -20.79
CA ALA A 90 -8.36 -3.17 -20.47
C ALA A 90 -9.67 -2.65 -19.86
N GLU A 91 -10.82 -3.02 -20.44
CA GLU A 91 -12.15 -2.71 -19.92
C GLU A 91 -12.36 -3.31 -18.53
N PHE A 92 -11.96 -4.57 -18.33
CA PHE A 92 -12.04 -5.21 -17.01
C PHE A 92 -11.15 -4.51 -15.98
N ARG A 93 -9.93 -4.11 -16.37
CA ARG A 93 -9.02 -3.39 -15.47
C ARG A 93 -9.56 -2.01 -15.11
N GLN A 94 -10.15 -1.29 -16.07
CA GLN A 94 -10.80 -0.01 -15.80
C GLN A 94 -11.98 -0.19 -14.83
N ALA A 95 -12.84 -1.19 -15.06
CA ALA A 95 -13.94 -1.50 -14.14
C ALA A 95 -13.43 -1.83 -12.73
N PHE A 96 -12.30 -2.53 -12.61
CA PHE A 96 -11.67 -2.82 -11.31
C PHE A 96 -11.18 -1.54 -10.64
N CYS A 97 -10.52 -0.65 -11.39
CA CYS A 97 -10.06 0.64 -10.89
C CYS A 97 -11.21 1.51 -10.38
N ASP A 98 -12.36 1.49 -11.05
CA ASP A 98 -13.55 2.24 -10.64
C ASP A 98 -14.11 1.74 -9.29
N GLU A 99 -14.08 0.43 -9.04
CA GLU A 99 -14.56 -0.16 -7.77
C GLU A 99 -13.65 0.21 -6.57
N ILE A 100 -12.34 0.39 -6.79
CA ILE A 100 -11.37 0.67 -5.72
C ILE A 100 -11.03 2.16 -5.54
N ALA A 101 -11.54 3.04 -6.40
CA ALA A 101 -11.15 4.45 -6.49
C ALA A 101 -11.33 5.28 -5.20
N ILE A 102 -12.13 4.80 -4.24
CA ILE A 102 -12.40 5.52 -2.99
C ILE A 102 -11.19 5.59 -2.05
N LEU A 103 -10.34 4.55 -2.01
CA LEU A 103 -9.13 4.51 -1.17
C LEU A 103 -7.86 4.20 -1.94
N MET A 104 -7.98 3.62 -3.14
CA MET A 104 -6.85 3.13 -3.92
C MET A 104 -6.77 3.91 -5.23
N THR A 105 -5.56 4.24 -5.66
CA THR A 105 -5.34 5.00 -6.88
C THR A 105 -4.93 4.05 -8.01
N CYS A 106 -5.62 4.12 -9.14
CA CYS A 106 -5.06 3.71 -10.42
C CYS A 106 -4.53 4.95 -11.15
N SER A 107 -3.31 4.87 -11.68
CA SER A 107 -2.79 5.94 -12.54
C SER A 107 -3.59 6.01 -13.84
N ALA A 108 -3.48 7.12 -14.57
CA ALA A 108 -4.16 7.24 -15.88
C ALA A 108 -3.65 6.22 -16.91
N THR A 109 -2.42 5.70 -16.71
CA THR A 109 -1.78 4.70 -17.57
C THR A 109 -1.95 3.28 -17.03
N GLU A 110 -2.50 3.08 -15.82
CA GLU A 110 -2.60 1.76 -15.16
C GLU A 110 -3.32 0.72 -16.03
N VAL A 111 -4.27 1.16 -16.84
CA VAL A 111 -5.01 0.30 -17.77
C VAL A 111 -4.07 -0.38 -18.76
N ASP A 112 -3.13 0.37 -19.32
CA ASP A 112 -2.19 -0.06 -20.36
C ASP A 112 -0.86 -0.57 -19.77
N GLU A 113 -0.38 0.07 -18.71
CA GLU A 113 0.90 -0.18 -18.03
C GLU A 113 0.66 -0.42 -16.53
N PRO A 114 0.53 -1.69 -16.10
CA PRO A 114 0.27 -2.02 -14.70
C PRO A 114 1.44 -1.66 -13.78
N GLU A 115 1.19 -0.81 -12.78
CA GLU A 115 2.20 -0.35 -11.80
C GLU A 115 1.86 -0.79 -10.38
N LYS A 116 0.58 -0.64 -9.99
CA LYS A 116 0.11 -0.92 -8.63
C LYS A 116 -0.86 -2.08 -8.59
N LEU A 117 -1.71 -2.22 -9.61
CA LEU A 117 -2.78 -3.21 -9.66
C LEU A 117 -2.44 -4.32 -10.67
N TYR A 118 -2.29 -5.54 -10.15
CA TYR A 118 -2.10 -6.73 -10.98
C TYR A 118 -3.29 -7.66 -10.82
N LEU A 119 -3.89 -8.01 -11.96
CA LEU A 119 -5.08 -8.84 -12.05
C LEU A 119 -4.75 -10.11 -12.81
N ASP A 120 -5.27 -11.22 -12.32
CA ASP A 120 -5.12 -12.53 -12.91
C ASP A 120 -6.47 -13.24 -12.87
N VAL A 121 -7.09 -13.33 -14.05
CA VAL A 121 -8.42 -13.91 -14.24
C VAL A 121 -8.28 -15.08 -15.21
N ARG A 122 -8.57 -16.28 -14.73
CA ARG A 122 -8.37 -17.49 -15.53
C ARG A 122 -9.42 -18.55 -15.26
N GLU A 123 -9.79 -19.26 -16.30
CA GLU A 123 -10.41 -20.57 -16.20
C GLU A 123 -9.43 -21.56 -15.54
N VAL A 124 -9.99 -22.47 -14.75
CA VAL A 124 -9.27 -23.59 -14.14
C VAL A 124 -10.03 -24.87 -14.48
N ALA A 125 -9.36 -25.85 -15.07
CA ALA A 125 -10.02 -27.07 -15.53
C ALA A 125 -10.50 -27.95 -14.37
N ASP A 126 -9.67 -28.07 -13.31
CA ASP A 126 -9.96 -28.86 -12.12
C ASP A 126 -9.90 -27.99 -10.85
N PRO A 127 -10.93 -27.98 -10.00
CA PRO A 127 -10.91 -27.24 -8.73
C PRO A 127 -9.73 -27.58 -7.79
N SER A 128 -9.11 -28.74 -7.94
CA SER A 128 -7.91 -29.12 -7.17
C SER A 128 -6.64 -28.40 -7.63
N GLU A 129 -6.66 -27.77 -8.80
CA GLU A 129 -5.52 -27.03 -9.38
C GLU A 129 -5.52 -25.53 -9.02
N PHE A 130 -6.49 -25.05 -8.24
CA PHE A 130 -6.48 -23.65 -7.79
C PHE A 130 -5.18 -23.34 -7.02
N PRO A 131 -4.37 -22.38 -7.49
CA PRO A 131 -3.12 -22.04 -6.83
C PRO A 131 -3.41 -21.38 -5.47
N VAL A 132 -2.91 -22.00 -4.41
CA VAL A 132 -3.09 -21.52 -3.02
C VAL A 132 -2.09 -20.41 -2.68
N ALA A 133 -0.92 -20.41 -3.32
CA ALA A 133 0.16 -19.49 -3.01
C ALA A 133 0.18 -18.26 -3.93
N VAL A 134 0.64 -17.13 -3.39
CA VAL A 134 1.03 -15.96 -4.18
C VAL A 134 2.24 -16.34 -5.05
N PRO A 135 2.21 -16.10 -6.37
CA PRO A 135 3.32 -16.42 -7.25
C PRO A 135 4.49 -15.47 -6.99
N ARG A 136 5.68 -16.04 -6.82
CA ARG A 136 6.90 -15.31 -6.47
C ARG A 136 8.00 -15.66 -7.46
N VAL A 137 8.86 -14.69 -7.77
CA VAL A 137 9.95 -14.84 -8.74
C VAL A 137 11.00 -15.86 -8.26
N ASP A 138 11.18 -15.97 -6.94
CA ASP A 138 12.04 -16.94 -6.29
C ASP A 138 11.44 -17.42 -4.95
N SER A 139 12.15 -18.35 -4.29
CA SER A 139 11.74 -18.91 -3.00
C SER A 139 12.14 -18.06 -1.80
N ALA A 140 12.72 -16.87 -2.00
CA ALA A 140 13.09 -16.00 -0.90
C ALA A 140 11.83 -15.42 -0.24
N ALA A 141 11.84 -15.31 1.09
CA ALA A 141 10.71 -14.75 1.84
C ALA A 141 10.31 -13.34 1.39
N SER A 142 11.26 -12.60 0.81
CA SER A 142 11.07 -11.25 0.31
C SER A 142 10.95 -11.16 -1.21
N SER A 143 10.78 -12.26 -1.94
CA SER A 143 10.70 -12.23 -3.40
C SER A 143 9.60 -11.29 -3.92
N ASP A 144 9.79 -10.70 -5.09
CA ASP A 144 8.72 -9.92 -5.74
C ASP A 144 7.62 -10.85 -6.32
N LEU A 145 6.49 -10.24 -6.67
CA LEU A 145 5.37 -10.87 -7.36
C LEU A 145 5.81 -11.32 -8.76
N ASP A 146 5.59 -12.60 -9.09
CA ASP A 146 5.77 -13.09 -10.46
C ASP A 146 4.47 -12.91 -11.26
N THR A 147 4.49 -11.98 -12.20
CA THR A 147 3.36 -11.64 -13.08
C THR A 147 3.43 -12.32 -14.45
N SER A 148 4.49 -13.08 -14.74
CA SER A 148 4.74 -13.66 -16.07
C SER A 148 3.64 -14.61 -16.55
N GLY A 149 2.95 -15.27 -15.60
CA GLY A 149 1.83 -16.18 -15.86
C GLY A 149 0.46 -15.58 -15.60
N PHE A 150 0.32 -14.25 -15.55
CA PHE A 150 -0.98 -13.59 -15.36
C PHE A 150 -1.69 -13.50 -16.69
N GLN A 151 -2.99 -13.77 -16.68
CA GLN A 151 -3.82 -13.75 -17.88
C GLN A 151 -5.18 -13.14 -17.59
N PHE A 152 -5.89 -12.79 -18.66
CA PHE A 152 -7.30 -12.45 -18.63
C PHE A 152 -8.04 -13.36 -19.61
N SER A 153 -8.58 -14.45 -19.07
CA SER A 153 -9.35 -15.45 -19.79
C SER A 153 -10.33 -16.12 -18.82
N PRO A 154 -11.38 -15.40 -18.37
CA PRO A 154 -12.43 -16.00 -17.56
C PRO A 154 -13.08 -17.17 -18.32
N GLY A 155 -13.50 -18.21 -17.59
CA GLY A 155 -14.19 -19.36 -18.18
C GLY A 155 -15.59 -19.01 -18.68
N ALA A 156 -16.19 -19.88 -19.49
CA ALA A 156 -17.56 -19.73 -19.94
C ALA A 156 -18.56 -20.25 -18.88
N GLY A 157 -19.84 -20.31 -19.25
CA GLY A 157 -20.87 -20.83 -18.35
C GLY A 157 -20.54 -22.25 -17.89
N LYS A 158 -20.80 -22.55 -16.62
CA LYS A 158 -20.46 -23.83 -15.93
C LYS A 158 -18.98 -24.12 -15.71
N ASP A 159 -18.05 -23.30 -16.22
CA ASP A 159 -16.62 -23.50 -16.00
C ASP A 159 -16.19 -22.96 -14.62
N PHE A 160 -15.05 -23.45 -14.13
CA PHE A 160 -14.45 -22.91 -12.92
C PHE A 160 -13.55 -21.73 -13.29
N THR A 161 -13.75 -20.61 -12.60
CA THR A 161 -12.98 -19.38 -12.82
C THR A 161 -12.35 -18.94 -11.50
N MET A 162 -11.15 -18.39 -11.61
CA MET A 162 -10.44 -17.72 -10.55
C MET A 162 -10.19 -16.27 -10.93
N VAL A 163 -10.43 -15.37 -9.99
CA VAL A 163 -10.07 -13.95 -10.05
C VAL A 163 -9.12 -13.67 -8.90
N ARG A 164 -7.90 -13.24 -9.19
CA ARG A 164 -6.93 -12.78 -8.19
C ARG A 164 -6.58 -11.33 -8.45
N ALA A 165 -6.63 -10.54 -7.39
CA ALA A 165 -6.23 -9.16 -7.41
C ALA A 165 -5.07 -8.95 -6.42
N TYR A 166 -4.03 -8.29 -6.92
CA TYR A 166 -2.83 -7.96 -6.19
C TYR A 166 -2.64 -6.45 -6.26
N TYR A 167 -2.51 -5.79 -5.12
CA TYR A 167 -2.27 -4.35 -5.09
C TYR A 167 -1.06 -3.99 -4.26
N ARG A 168 -0.18 -3.15 -4.83
CA ARG A 168 0.98 -2.59 -4.15
C ARG A 168 0.56 -1.38 -3.32
N TRP A 169 0.33 -1.60 -2.04
CA TRP A 169 -0.04 -0.56 -1.07
C TRP A 169 1.20 0.10 -0.47
N GLN A 170 1.30 1.42 -0.57
CA GLN A 170 2.41 2.18 -0.03
C GLN A 170 2.21 2.43 1.47
N VAL A 171 3.18 2.01 2.29
CA VAL A 171 3.15 2.27 3.74
C VAL A 171 3.74 3.65 4.02
N ILE A 172 2.95 4.56 4.58
CA ILE A 172 3.35 5.96 4.81
C ILE A 172 4.34 6.06 5.98
N THR A 173 4.15 5.27 7.03
CA THR A 173 4.97 5.34 8.24
C THR A 173 6.32 4.64 8.05
N ASP A 174 7.35 5.40 7.65
CA ASP A 174 8.74 4.94 7.41
C ASP A 174 9.31 4.06 8.53
N LEU A 175 8.96 4.34 9.79
CA LEU A 175 9.54 3.64 10.95
C LEU A 175 9.02 2.20 11.12
N VAL A 176 7.81 1.91 10.65
CA VAL A 176 7.16 0.60 10.77
C VAL A 176 7.30 -0.22 9.47
N ARG A 177 7.51 0.47 8.33
CA ARG A 177 7.66 -0.11 6.99
C ARG A 177 8.61 -1.32 6.89
N PRO A 178 9.81 -1.35 7.51
CA PRO A 178 10.71 -2.51 7.42
C PRO A 178 10.16 -3.79 8.07
N TYR A 179 9.15 -3.67 8.92
CA TYR A 179 8.59 -4.78 9.69
C TYR A 179 7.28 -5.34 9.13
N VAL A 180 6.68 -4.66 8.15
CA VAL A 180 5.33 -5.00 7.62
C VAL A 180 5.35 -5.36 6.14
N THR A 181 6.44 -5.05 5.44
CA THR A 181 6.55 -5.25 3.99
C THR A 181 7.08 -6.65 3.65
N ASN A 182 6.33 -7.39 2.83
CA ASN A 182 6.62 -8.78 2.45
C ASN A 182 7.02 -8.97 0.98
N LEU A 183 7.21 -7.88 0.24
CA LEU A 183 7.69 -7.86 -1.15
C LEU A 183 8.97 -7.07 -1.27
N ARG A 184 9.87 -7.47 -2.16
CA ARG A 184 11.09 -6.74 -2.45
C ARG A 184 11.33 -6.75 -3.96
N PRO A 185 10.96 -5.66 -4.65
CA PRO A 185 11.29 -5.53 -6.07
C PRO A 185 12.79 -5.71 -6.28
N ALA A 186 13.15 -6.47 -7.32
CA ALA A 186 14.54 -6.78 -7.64
C ALA A 186 15.34 -5.47 -7.81
N GLY A 187 16.44 -5.32 -7.07
CA GLY A 187 17.31 -4.14 -7.12
C GLY A 187 16.97 -2.98 -6.16
N SER A 188 15.86 -3.04 -5.41
CA SER A 188 15.58 -2.03 -4.37
C SER A 188 16.19 -2.40 -3.02
N SER A 189 16.75 -1.44 -2.28
CA SER A 189 17.38 -1.62 -0.95
C SER A 189 16.42 -1.55 0.26
N MET A 190 15.18 -1.07 0.08
CA MET A 190 14.08 -1.26 1.05
C MET A 190 12.73 -1.48 0.36
N PRO A 191 11.87 -2.41 0.83
CA PRO A 191 10.49 -2.45 0.37
C PRO A 191 9.78 -1.15 0.74
N HIS A 192 9.07 -0.54 -0.19
CA HIS A 192 8.18 0.57 0.10
C HIS A 192 6.71 0.13 0.22
N ASP A 193 6.43 -1.08 -0.25
CA ASP A 193 5.08 -1.53 -0.53
C ASP A 193 4.75 -2.82 0.24
N TYR A 194 3.53 -2.88 0.71
CA TYR A 194 2.86 -4.06 1.21
C TYR A 194 1.93 -4.61 0.11
N LEU A 195 1.95 -5.93 -0.12
CA LEU A 195 1.08 -6.55 -1.12
C LEU A 195 -0.25 -6.93 -0.48
N MET A 196 -1.31 -6.25 -0.89
CA MET A 196 -2.67 -6.68 -0.62
C MET A 196 -3.05 -7.76 -1.63
N VAL A 197 -3.72 -8.82 -1.15
CA VAL A 197 -4.12 -9.96 -1.96
C VAL A 197 -5.59 -10.26 -1.72
N ALA A 198 -6.36 -10.35 -2.81
CA ALA A 198 -7.72 -10.87 -2.79
C ALA A 198 -7.86 -11.97 -3.86
N THR A 199 -8.59 -13.02 -3.55
CA THR A 199 -8.81 -14.15 -4.48
C THR A 199 -10.22 -14.67 -4.34
N ALA A 200 -10.93 -14.74 -5.46
CA ALA A 200 -12.24 -15.36 -5.57
C ALA A 200 -12.15 -16.53 -6.55
N THR A 201 -12.53 -17.72 -6.08
CA THR A 201 -12.65 -18.93 -6.91
C THR A 201 -14.10 -19.39 -6.90
N PHE A 202 -14.65 -19.70 -8.07
CA PHE A 202 -16.06 -20.03 -8.21
C PHE A 202 -16.33 -20.83 -9.49
N ARG A 203 -17.53 -21.39 -9.57
CA ARG A 203 -18.08 -21.94 -10.80
C ARG A 203 -19.08 -20.96 -11.40
N ASN A 204 -18.98 -20.73 -12.69
CA ASN A 204 -19.89 -19.86 -13.43
C ASN A 204 -21.30 -20.47 -13.52
N GLU A 205 -22.31 -19.61 -13.55
CA GLU A 205 -23.70 -20.01 -13.80
C GLU A 205 -23.90 -20.44 -15.26
N ASP A 206 -25.10 -20.93 -15.58
CA ASP A 206 -25.46 -21.30 -16.95
C ASP A 206 -26.12 -20.10 -17.64
N TYR A 207 -25.38 -19.40 -18.51
CA TYR A 207 -25.77 -18.14 -19.14
C TYR A 207 -25.31 -17.99 -20.60
#